data_AF-A0AAW8I8Q1-F1
#
_entry.id   AF-A0AAW8I8Q1-F1
#
_cell.length_a   1.000
_cell.length_b   1.000
_cell.length_c   1.000
_cell.angle_alpha   90.00
_cell.angle_beta   90.00
_cell.angle_gamma   90.00
#
_symmetry.space_group_name_H-M   'P 1'
#
loop_
_entity.id
_entity.type
_entity.pdbx_description
1 polymer ?
#
loop_
_entity_poly.entity_id
_entity_poly.type
_entity_poly.pdbx_seq_one_letter_code
_entity_poly.pdbx_strand_id
1 'polypeptide(L)'
;MLKEKIIIVPQHLYFEETIEFINSFTNIRDERSYIFDFGKTIRIDPFSLLYVSSELEIFKKNNPSSLFHARNFSHLTYPAHMGFFKSFGLNFGKEPGEAKGSNTYSPIEVQYVNDIKELSMELMVNPGEVLENYAENLSNILTQNKDKNVTDVLRYSIREILRNIVEHSESDKFSFCAQYLPSKQKVNFAVLDRGIGIMQSLLNNPKITIQDDLDAIRWALKPGVSGKVYPGQKNKPKGEWANSGYGLFMTSNICKMGGSFFISTGKRGLLITETQERELDLETHGTAIYLDIDLNSIYELSKMLYDLGKQIPKNVFLTPSRSTMDKNKKSLKI
;
A
#
# COMPACT_ATOMS: atom_id res chain seq x y z
N MET A 1 -4.12 -39.02 -9.58
CA MET A 1 -5.01 -37.85 -9.69
C MET A 1 -4.99 -37.15 -8.34
N LEU A 2 -4.69 -35.85 -8.29
CA LEU A 2 -4.63 -35.11 -7.02
C LEU A 2 -6.02 -35.02 -6.38
N LYS A 3 -6.10 -35.12 -5.05
CA LYS A 3 -7.36 -34.91 -4.33
C LYS A 3 -7.78 -33.46 -4.45
N GLU A 4 -9.07 -33.22 -4.66
CA GLU A 4 -9.61 -31.87 -4.73
C GLU A 4 -9.82 -31.28 -3.32
N LYS A 5 -9.55 -29.98 -3.19
CA LYS A 5 -9.96 -29.16 -2.05
C LYS A 5 -10.64 -27.91 -2.58
N ILE A 6 -11.94 -27.79 -2.29
CA ILE A 6 -12.72 -26.60 -2.62
C ILE A 6 -12.52 -25.58 -1.50
N ILE A 7 -12.11 -24.38 -1.87
CA ILE A 7 -11.98 -23.21 -0.99
C ILE A 7 -13.05 -22.22 -1.41
N ILE A 8 -14.04 -22.00 -0.55
CA ILE A 8 -15.14 -21.07 -0.82
C ILE A 8 -14.64 -19.65 -0.57
N VAL A 9 -14.71 -18.81 -1.59
CA VAL A 9 -14.39 -17.38 -1.44
C VAL A 9 -15.61 -16.70 -0.77
N PRO A 10 -15.39 -15.86 0.26
CA PRO A 10 -16.46 -15.16 0.96
C PRO A 10 -17.41 -14.38 0.04
N GLN A 11 -18.63 -14.16 0.53
CA GLN A 11 -19.64 -13.36 -0.18
C GLN A 11 -19.20 -11.89 -0.31
N HIS A 12 -18.60 -11.36 0.75
CA HIS A 12 -18.04 -10.03 0.79
C HIS A 12 -16.59 -10.14 1.27
N LEU A 13 -15.66 -9.69 0.44
CA LEU A 13 -14.27 -9.50 0.82
C LEU A 13 -14.09 -8.01 1.15
N TYR A 14 -14.26 -7.73 2.44
CA TYR A 14 -13.85 -6.50 3.10
C TYR A 14 -12.67 -6.81 4.03
N PHE A 15 -12.18 -5.80 4.74
CA PHE A 15 -10.98 -5.91 5.56
C PHE A 15 -10.95 -7.18 6.45
N GLU A 16 -11.91 -7.35 7.38
CA GLU A 16 -11.98 -8.50 8.28
C GLU A 16 -12.06 -9.84 7.53
N GLU A 17 -13.04 -10.00 6.65
CA GLU A 17 -13.25 -11.25 5.91
C GLU A 17 -12.06 -11.59 5.01
N THR A 18 -11.33 -10.59 4.52
CA THR A 18 -10.11 -10.77 3.73
C THR A 18 -8.99 -11.35 4.58
N ILE A 19 -8.77 -10.84 5.79
CA ILE A 19 -7.75 -11.39 6.69
C ILE A 19 -8.09 -12.84 7.05
N GLU A 20 -9.34 -13.11 7.43
CA GLU A 20 -9.80 -14.47 7.75
C GLU A 20 -9.66 -15.43 6.56
N PHE A 21 -10.02 -14.96 5.36
CA PHE A 21 -9.92 -15.74 4.14
C PHE A 21 -8.47 -16.09 3.80
N ILE A 22 -7.56 -15.11 3.84
CA ILE A 22 -6.13 -15.31 3.59
C ILE A 22 -5.57 -16.35 4.58
N ASN A 23 -5.84 -16.19 5.87
CA ASN A 23 -5.39 -17.11 6.91
C ASN A 23 -5.91 -18.54 6.73
N SER A 24 -7.06 -18.72 6.07
CA SER A 24 -7.63 -20.04 5.80
C SER A 24 -6.79 -20.89 4.82
N PHE A 25 -5.93 -20.26 4.00
CA PHE A 25 -5.17 -20.98 2.97
C PHE A 25 -3.65 -20.76 2.98
N THR A 26 -3.13 -19.66 3.51
CA THR A 26 -1.69 -19.30 3.40
C THR A 26 -0.72 -20.35 3.94
N ASN A 27 -1.12 -21.12 4.95
CA ASN A 27 -0.28 -22.14 5.59
C ASN A 27 -0.50 -23.57 5.08
N ILE A 28 -1.39 -23.76 4.09
CA ILE A 28 -1.61 -25.07 3.49
C ILE A 28 -0.38 -25.48 2.65
N ARG A 29 0.09 -26.72 2.81
CA ARG A 29 1.27 -27.26 2.11
C ARG A 29 1.07 -28.64 1.47
N ASP A 30 -0.12 -29.22 1.58
CA ASP A 30 -0.37 -30.54 1.02
C ASP A 30 -0.61 -30.49 -0.49
N GLU A 31 -0.18 -31.53 -1.21
CA GLU A 31 -0.27 -31.60 -2.66
C GLU A 31 -1.71 -31.93 -3.10
N ARG A 32 -2.42 -30.95 -3.67
CA ARG A 32 -3.82 -31.08 -4.06
C ARG A 32 -4.17 -30.32 -5.34
N SER A 33 -5.38 -30.56 -5.83
CA SER A 33 -6.06 -29.65 -6.73
C SER A 33 -6.90 -28.67 -5.91
N TYR A 34 -6.45 -27.43 -5.78
CA TYR A 34 -7.16 -26.35 -5.09
C TYR A 34 -8.13 -25.67 -6.04
N ILE A 35 -9.40 -25.58 -5.65
CA ILE A 35 -10.47 -24.95 -6.43
C ILE A 35 -11.03 -23.77 -5.63
N PHE A 36 -10.73 -22.55 -6.05
CA PHE A 36 -11.30 -21.33 -5.48
C PHE A 36 -12.67 -21.06 -6.10
N ASP A 37 -13.72 -21.17 -5.30
CA ASP A 37 -15.10 -21.01 -5.74
C ASP A 37 -15.64 -19.63 -5.40
N PHE A 38 -15.85 -18.81 -6.44
CA PHE A 38 -16.35 -17.44 -6.33
C PHE A 38 -17.88 -17.35 -6.43
N GLY A 39 -18.60 -18.49 -6.45
CA GLY A 39 -20.03 -18.50 -6.75
C GLY A 39 -20.90 -17.75 -5.74
N LYS A 40 -20.41 -17.56 -4.51
CA LYS A 40 -21.09 -16.72 -3.50
C LYS A 40 -20.56 -15.29 -3.46
N THR A 41 -19.41 -15.01 -4.07
CA THR A 41 -18.75 -13.71 -4.00
C THR A 41 -19.55 -12.67 -4.76
N ILE A 42 -19.82 -11.55 -4.10
CA ILE A 42 -20.57 -10.42 -4.63
C ILE A 42 -19.68 -9.20 -4.75
N ARG A 43 -18.86 -8.94 -3.71
CA ARG A 43 -18.08 -7.70 -3.63
C ARG A 43 -16.68 -7.96 -3.08
N ILE A 44 -15.71 -7.32 -3.72
CA ILE A 44 -14.30 -7.30 -3.32
C ILE A 44 -13.91 -5.83 -3.30
N ASP A 45 -13.48 -5.32 -2.14
CA ASP A 45 -13.00 -3.94 -2.02
C ASP A 45 -11.54 -3.79 -2.51
N PRO A 46 -11.02 -2.55 -2.67
CA PRO A 46 -9.67 -2.34 -3.20
C PRO A 46 -8.56 -3.04 -2.42
N PHE A 47 -8.60 -2.96 -1.07
CA PHE A 47 -7.63 -3.67 -0.24
C PHE A 47 -7.63 -5.17 -0.55
N SER A 48 -8.81 -5.76 -0.63
CA SER A 48 -8.99 -7.18 -0.89
C SER A 48 -8.58 -7.57 -2.32
N LEU A 49 -8.83 -6.71 -3.32
CA LEU A 49 -8.36 -6.94 -4.69
C LEU A 49 -6.84 -7.11 -4.70
N LEU A 50 -6.11 -6.19 -4.04
CA LEU A 50 -4.67 -6.22 -4.02
C LEU A 50 -4.13 -7.37 -3.16
N TYR A 51 -4.63 -7.49 -1.93
CA TYR A 51 -4.02 -8.38 -0.95
C TYR A 51 -4.34 -9.85 -1.24
N VAL A 52 -5.60 -10.19 -1.53
CA VAL A 52 -5.99 -11.56 -1.86
C VAL A 52 -5.30 -12.03 -3.14
N SER A 53 -5.24 -11.20 -4.19
CA SER A 53 -4.56 -11.61 -5.43
C SER A 53 -3.08 -11.87 -5.20
N SER A 54 -2.41 -11.04 -4.41
CA SER A 54 -1.02 -11.25 -4.07
C SER A 54 -0.81 -12.51 -3.22
N GLU A 55 -1.65 -12.77 -2.21
CA GLU A 55 -1.54 -13.99 -1.38
C GLU A 55 -1.88 -15.26 -2.16
N LEU A 56 -2.80 -15.21 -3.13
CA LEU A 56 -3.06 -16.34 -4.04
C LEU A 56 -1.85 -16.64 -4.93
N GLU A 57 -1.18 -15.61 -5.44
CA GLU A 57 0.06 -15.78 -6.22
C GLU A 57 1.16 -16.44 -5.37
N ILE A 58 1.34 -15.99 -4.13
CA ILE A 58 2.30 -16.57 -3.18
C ILE A 58 1.92 -18.00 -2.80
N PHE A 59 0.64 -18.26 -2.53
CA PHE A 59 0.16 -19.60 -2.21
C PHE A 59 0.46 -20.59 -3.34
N LYS A 60 0.28 -20.18 -4.60
CA LYS A 60 0.65 -20.97 -5.77
C LYS A 60 2.16 -21.21 -5.85
N LYS A 61 2.98 -20.17 -5.64
CA LYS A 61 4.46 -20.28 -5.63
C LYS A 61 4.97 -21.24 -4.54
N ASN A 62 4.35 -21.22 -3.37
CA ASN A 62 4.72 -22.07 -2.24
C ASN A 62 4.26 -23.54 -2.37
N ASN A 63 3.45 -23.84 -3.38
CA ASN A 63 2.89 -25.18 -3.62
C ASN A 63 3.07 -25.60 -5.09
N PRO A 64 4.31 -25.70 -5.59
CA PRO A 64 4.58 -25.90 -7.02
C PRO A 64 4.06 -27.22 -7.58
N SER A 65 3.89 -28.24 -6.74
CA SER A 65 3.33 -29.56 -7.13
C SER A 65 1.80 -29.59 -7.15
N SER A 66 1.13 -28.54 -6.68
CA SER A 66 -0.34 -28.47 -6.63
C SER A 66 -0.93 -27.88 -7.91
N LEU A 67 -2.20 -28.20 -8.17
CA LEU A 67 -2.98 -27.59 -9.24
C LEU A 67 -3.91 -26.51 -8.68
N PHE A 68 -4.11 -25.43 -9.44
CA PHE A 68 -4.89 -24.27 -9.02
C PHE A 68 -5.95 -23.95 -10.06
N HIS A 69 -7.20 -23.91 -9.62
CA HIS A 69 -8.35 -23.60 -10.45
C HIS A 69 -9.22 -22.57 -9.75
N ALA A 70 -9.94 -21.78 -10.55
CA ALA A 70 -11.03 -20.93 -10.09
C ALA A 70 -12.32 -21.37 -10.80
N ARG A 71 -13.47 -21.22 -10.15
CA ARG A 71 -14.78 -21.42 -10.78
C ARG A 71 -15.79 -20.38 -10.32
N ASN A 72 -16.88 -20.26 -11.07
CA ASN A 72 -18.01 -19.38 -10.76
C ASN A 72 -17.60 -17.92 -10.52
N PHE A 73 -16.68 -17.38 -11.32
CA PHE A 73 -16.15 -16.01 -11.17
C PHE A 73 -16.59 -15.05 -12.28
N SER A 74 -17.29 -15.54 -13.31
CA SER A 74 -17.57 -14.76 -14.53
C SER A 74 -18.50 -13.56 -14.30
N HIS A 75 -19.31 -13.57 -13.23
CA HIS A 75 -20.15 -12.43 -12.85
C HIS A 75 -19.39 -11.30 -12.17
N LEU A 76 -18.14 -11.52 -11.75
CA LEU A 76 -17.28 -10.54 -11.07
C LEU A 76 -16.56 -9.63 -12.07
N THR A 77 -17.34 -8.87 -12.84
CA THR A 77 -16.83 -7.98 -13.90
C THR A 77 -15.99 -6.82 -13.37
N TYR A 78 -16.34 -6.25 -12.21
CA TYR A 78 -15.54 -5.18 -11.59
C TYR A 78 -14.14 -5.67 -11.15
N PRO A 79 -13.98 -6.75 -10.35
CA PRO A 79 -12.66 -7.31 -10.07
C PRO A 79 -11.87 -7.67 -11.33
N ALA A 80 -12.52 -8.22 -12.35
CA ALA A 80 -11.90 -8.54 -13.64
C ALA A 80 -11.37 -7.30 -14.37
N HIS A 81 -12.12 -6.19 -14.37
CA HIS A 81 -11.65 -4.92 -14.94
C HIS A 81 -10.52 -4.29 -14.13
N MET A 82 -10.50 -4.48 -12.82
CA MET A 82 -9.46 -3.95 -11.92
C MET A 82 -8.13 -4.72 -11.96
N GLY A 83 -8.05 -5.83 -12.69
CA GLY A 83 -6.82 -6.63 -12.82
C GLY A 83 -6.70 -7.80 -11.84
N PHE A 84 -7.72 -8.07 -11.03
CA PHE A 84 -7.67 -9.05 -9.92
C PHE A 84 -7.31 -10.47 -10.38
N PHE A 85 -8.02 -11.01 -11.37
CA PHE A 85 -7.85 -12.40 -11.79
C PHE A 85 -6.52 -12.63 -12.51
N LYS A 86 -6.10 -11.68 -13.35
CA LYS A 86 -4.79 -11.70 -14.03
C LYS A 86 -3.63 -11.60 -13.05
N SER A 87 -3.80 -10.87 -11.94
CA SER A 87 -2.77 -10.69 -10.91
C SER A 87 -2.29 -12.01 -10.29
N PHE A 88 -3.15 -13.02 -10.19
CA PHE A 88 -2.77 -14.37 -9.72
C PHE A 88 -2.73 -15.43 -10.83
N GLY A 89 -2.75 -15.00 -12.10
CA GLY A 89 -2.54 -15.85 -13.27
C GLY A 89 -3.77 -16.55 -13.84
N LEU A 90 -4.99 -16.08 -13.51
CA LEU A 90 -6.21 -16.52 -14.16
C LEU A 90 -6.51 -15.63 -15.38
N ASN A 91 -6.65 -16.24 -16.55
CA ASN A 91 -6.89 -15.52 -17.82
C ASN A 91 -8.34 -15.01 -17.94
N PHE A 92 -8.73 -14.03 -17.12
CA PHE A 92 -10.05 -13.40 -17.14
C PHE A 92 -9.96 -11.91 -16.77
N GLY A 93 -10.60 -11.04 -17.55
CA GLY A 93 -10.51 -9.60 -17.35
C GLY A 93 -9.24 -8.99 -17.94
N LYS A 94 -8.85 -7.85 -17.37
CA LYS A 94 -7.73 -7.02 -17.81
C LYS A 94 -6.45 -7.36 -17.07
N GLU A 95 -5.30 -7.10 -17.69
CA GLU A 95 -4.01 -7.14 -17.00
C GLU A 95 -3.91 -6.00 -15.96
N PRO A 96 -3.15 -6.18 -14.87
CA PRO A 96 -2.77 -5.07 -13.99
C PRO A 96 -2.16 -3.91 -14.79
N GLY A 97 -2.65 -2.70 -14.56
CA GLY A 97 -2.25 -1.49 -15.30
C GLY A 97 -2.86 -1.34 -16.71
N GLU A 98 -3.60 -2.32 -17.25
CA GLU A 98 -4.23 -2.19 -18.58
C GLU A 98 -5.45 -1.25 -18.55
N ALA A 99 -6.21 -1.27 -17.46
CA ALA A 99 -7.26 -0.28 -17.25
C ALA A 99 -6.61 1.08 -16.95
N LYS A 100 -7.07 2.14 -17.63
CA LYS A 100 -6.56 3.51 -17.41
C LYS A 100 -6.95 4.12 -16.06
N GLY A 101 -7.86 3.48 -15.31
CA GLY A 101 -8.50 4.09 -14.16
C GLY A 101 -9.54 5.15 -14.54
N SER A 102 -9.91 5.98 -13.58
CA SER A 102 -10.72 7.18 -13.76
C SER A 102 -10.42 8.20 -12.65
N ASN A 103 -11.14 9.32 -12.64
CA ASN A 103 -11.08 10.26 -11.53
C ASN A 103 -11.60 9.69 -10.19
N THR A 104 -12.17 8.47 -10.15
CA THR A 104 -12.70 7.85 -8.93
C THR A 104 -12.03 6.54 -8.55
N TYR A 105 -11.12 6.01 -9.37
CA TYR A 105 -10.37 4.79 -9.02
C TYR A 105 -9.08 4.66 -9.84
N SER A 106 -8.10 3.99 -9.25
CA SER A 106 -6.92 3.43 -9.92
C SER A 106 -6.97 1.90 -9.76
N PRO A 107 -6.87 1.13 -10.87
CA PRO A 107 -6.88 -0.33 -10.82
C PRO A 107 -5.65 -0.89 -10.11
N ILE A 108 -5.50 -2.21 -10.06
CA ILE A 108 -4.23 -2.78 -9.62
C ILE A 108 -3.16 -2.34 -10.62
N GLU A 109 -2.22 -1.53 -10.15
CA GLU A 109 -1.04 -1.10 -10.89
C GLU A 109 0.19 -1.78 -10.29
N VAL A 110 1.11 -2.18 -11.16
CA VAL A 110 2.40 -2.77 -10.78
C VAL A 110 3.49 -1.82 -11.23
N GLN A 111 4.33 -1.39 -10.29
CA GLN A 111 5.46 -0.50 -10.56
C GLN A 111 6.76 -1.22 -10.26
N TYR A 112 7.73 -1.07 -11.15
CA TYR A 112 9.08 -1.63 -10.97
C TYR A 112 9.99 -0.59 -10.33
N VAL A 113 10.71 -1.02 -9.30
CA VAL A 113 11.59 -0.14 -8.52
C VAL A 113 12.78 0.32 -9.36
N ASN A 114 13.28 -0.52 -10.26
CA ASN A 114 14.38 -0.16 -11.15
C ASN A 114 13.97 0.89 -12.18
N ASP A 115 12.80 0.78 -12.79
CA ASP A 115 12.29 1.79 -13.74
C ASP A 115 12.20 3.18 -13.09
N ILE A 116 11.73 3.26 -11.84
CA ILE A 116 11.66 4.51 -11.08
C ILE A 116 13.07 5.07 -10.83
N LYS A 117 14.03 4.21 -10.46
CA LYS A 117 15.43 4.61 -10.24
C LYS A 117 16.09 5.08 -11.52
N GLU A 118 15.92 4.36 -12.62
CA GLU A 118 16.45 4.71 -13.94
C GLU A 118 15.90 6.05 -14.42
N LEU A 119 14.58 6.24 -14.35
CA LEU A 119 13.95 7.50 -14.70
C LEU A 119 14.44 8.66 -13.82
N SER A 120 14.65 8.42 -12.51
CA SER A 120 15.20 9.45 -11.62
C SER A 120 16.63 9.87 -12.02
N MET A 121 17.46 8.92 -12.48
CA MET A 121 18.81 9.19 -12.96
C MET A 121 18.77 9.95 -14.30
N GLU A 122 17.90 9.55 -15.22
CA GLU A 122 17.72 10.22 -16.52
C GLU A 122 17.30 11.68 -16.34
N LEU A 123 16.35 11.93 -15.44
CA LEU A 123 15.83 13.26 -15.15
C LEU A 123 16.74 14.08 -14.21
N MET A 124 17.80 13.47 -13.66
CA MET A 124 18.69 14.06 -12.65
C MET A 124 17.94 14.58 -11.41
N VAL A 125 16.93 13.84 -10.96
CA VAL A 125 16.10 14.15 -9.78
C VAL A 125 16.18 13.04 -8.74
N ASN A 126 15.69 13.29 -7.53
CA ASN A 126 15.53 12.23 -6.53
C ASN A 126 14.39 11.26 -6.93
N PRO A 127 14.46 9.95 -6.64
CA PRO A 127 13.34 9.02 -6.84
C PRO A 127 12.01 9.51 -6.23
N GLY A 128 12.05 10.24 -5.11
CA GLY A 128 10.87 10.85 -4.50
C GLY A 128 10.14 11.85 -5.41
N GLU A 129 10.85 12.53 -6.31
CA GLU A 129 10.24 13.45 -7.28
C GLU A 129 9.52 12.70 -8.40
N VAL A 130 10.02 11.53 -8.82
CA VAL A 130 9.31 10.66 -9.76
C VAL A 130 8.01 10.15 -9.11
N LEU A 131 8.09 9.78 -7.83
CA LEU A 131 6.96 9.32 -7.03
C LEU A 131 5.91 10.41 -6.75
N GLU A 132 6.28 11.70 -6.83
CA GLU A 132 5.36 12.82 -6.67
C GLU A 132 4.22 12.76 -7.69
N ASN A 133 4.49 12.40 -8.95
CA ASN A 133 3.46 12.30 -9.98
C ASN A 133 2.42 11.21 -9.66
N TYR A 134 2.87 10.05 -9.17
CA TYR A 134 1.97 8.97 -8.73
C TYR A 134 1.12 9.42 -7.56
N ALA A 135 1.76 10.03 -6.56
CA ALA A 135 1.09 10.54 -5.38
C ALA A 135 0.09 11.65 -5.72
N GLU A 136 0.43 12.54 -6.65
CA GLU A 136 -0.46 13.61 -7.12
C GLU A 136 -1.71 13.02 -7.76
N ASN A 137 -1.54 12.13 -8.75
CA ASN A 137 -2.66 11.48 -9.42
C ASN A 137 -3.57 10.73 -8.42
N LEU A 138 -2.98 9.92 -7.54
CA LEU A 138 -3.73 9.19 -6.51
C LEU A 138 -4.44 10.15 -5.55
N SER A 139 -3.77 11.19 -5.04
CA SER A 139 -4.38 12.15 -4.12
C SER A 139 -5.57 12.89 -4.75
N ASN A 140 -5.49 13.22 -6.04
CA ASN A 140 -6.57 13.86 -6.79
C ASN A 140 -7.76 12.90 -6.98
N ILE A 141 -7.49 11.64 -7.33
CA ILE A 141 -8.51 10.58 -7.41
C ILE A 141 -9.20 10.40 -6.06
N LEU A 142 -8.44 10.40 -4.96
CA LEU A 142 -8.99 10.09 -3.66
C LEU A 142 -9.80 11.27 -3.09
N THR A 143 -9.29 12.48 -3.19
CA THR A 143 -9.94 13.67 -2.59
C THR A 143 -11.00 14.32 -3.48
N GLN A 144 -11.08 13.94 -4.75
CA GLN A 144 -11.91 14.61 -5.76
C GLN A 144 -11.62 16.12 -5.85
N ASN A 145 -10.43 16.56 -5.42
CA ASN A 145 -10.03 17.96 -5.29
C ASN A 145 -11.00 18.82 -4.46
N LYS A 146 -11.73 18.23 -3.50
CA LYS A 146 -12.71 18.95 -2.66
C LYS A 146 -12.05 19.90 -1.66
N ASP A 147 -10.89 19.51 -1.11
CA ASP A 147 -10.12 20.31 -0.16
C ASP A 147 -8.63 20.20 -0.47
N LYS A 148 -8.01 21.33 -0.84
CA LYS A 148 -6.61 21.38 -1.25
C LYS A 148 -5.65 20.93 -0.14
N ASN A 149 -5.91 21.30 1.12
CA ASN A 149 -5.02 20.94 2.23
C ASN A 149 -5.00 19.42 2.42
N VAL A 150 -6.17 18.78 2.35
CA VAL A 150 -6.27 17.32 2.47
C VAL A 150 -5.68 16.61 1.24
N THR A 151 -5.87 17.16 0.04
CA THR A 151 -5.19 16.64 -1.16
C THR A 151 -3.67 16.69 -1.00
N ASP A 152 -3.11 17.82 -0.59
CA ASP A 152 -1.66 18.00 -0.41
C ASP A 152 -1.10 17.05 0.65
N VAL A 153 -1.86 16.78 1.70
CA VAL A 153 -1.46 15.84 2.75
C VAL A 153 -1.55 14.39 2.30
N LEU A 154 -2.63 14.00 1.62
CA LEU A 154 -2.73 12.64 1.09
C LEU A 154 -1.63 12.38 0.07
N ARG A 155 -1.32 13.39 -0.75
CA ARG A 155 -0.18 13.36 -1.67
C ARG A 155 1.12 13.11 -0.91
N TYR A 156 1.40 13.89 0.12
CA TYR A 156 2.56 13.69 0.98
C TYR A 156 2.61 12.27 1.56
N SER A 157 1.52 11.81 2.18
CA SER A 157 1.41 10.48 2.79
C SER A 157 1.68 9.34 1.80
N ILE A 158 1.01 9.37 0.65
CA ILE A 158 1.18 8.36 -0.41
C ILE A 158 2.62 8.39 -0.92
N ARG A 159 3.16 9.58 -1.22
CA ARG A 159 4.55 9.73 -1.66
C ARG A 159 5.53 9.12 -0.67
N GLU A 160 5.41 9.42 0.62
CA GLU A 160 6.33 8.88 1.63
C GLU A 160 6.19 7.35 1.78
N ILE A 161 4.98 6.79 1.64
CA ILE A 161 4.80 5.34 1.63
C ILE A 161 5.51 4.72 0.41
N LEU A 162 5.25 5.23 -0.80
CA LEU A 162 5.87 4.71 -2.02
C LEU A 162 7.40 4.85 -1.98
N ARG A 163 7.87 5.96 -1.43
CA ARG A 163 9.30 6.23 -1.25
C ARG A 163 9.94 5.25 -0.29
N ASN A 164 9.29 4.95 0.84
CA ASN A 164 9.77 3.95 1.79
C ASN A 164 9.95 2.58 1.10
N ILE A 165 9.02 2.20 0.23
CA ILE A 165 9.14 0.97 -0.55
C ILE A 165 10.38 1.03 -1.45
N VAL A 166 10.53 2.06 -2.28
CA VAL A 166 11.66 2.20 -3.22
C VAL A 166 13.02 2.24 -2.50
N GLU A 167 13.08 2.88 -1.33
CA GLU A 167 14.34 3.04 -0.57
C GLU A 167 14.69 1.85 0.33
N HIS A 168 13.69 1.15 0.88
CA HIS A 168 13.88 0.23 2.00
C HIS A 168 13.34 -1.18 1.79
N SER A 169 12.43 -1.42 0.84
CA SER A 169 11.85 -2.77 0.66
C SER A 169 12.84 -3.77 0.08
N GLU A 170 13.84 -3.33 -0.70
CA GLU A 170 14.67 -4.19 -1.55
C GLU A 170 13.86 -5.08 -2.52
N SER A 171 12.58 -4.76 -2.74
CA SER A 171 11.73 -5.47 -3.69
C SER A 171 11.97 -4.97 -5.11
N ASP A 172 11.84 -5.86 -6.10
CA ASP A 172 11.94 -5.49 -7.52
C ASP A 172 10.73 -4.67 -7.98
N LYS A 173 9.58 -4.88 -7.34
CA LYS A 173 8.31 -4.26 -7.71
C LYS A 173 7.41 -4.09 -6.49
N PHE A 174 6.45 -3.19 -6.62
CA PHE A 174 5.33 -3.06 -5.71
C PHE A 174 4.04 -2.88 -6.49
N SER A 175 2.92 -3.05 -5.80
CA SER A 175 1.60 -2.92 -6.42
C SER A 175 0.70 -2.09 -5.53
N PHE A 176 -0.16 -1.29 -6.15
CA PHE A 176 -1.15 -0.50 -5.43
C PHE A 176 -2.48 -0.48 -6.17
N CYS A 177 -3.53 -0.10 -5.45
CA CYS A 177 -4.81 0.25 -6.05
C CYS A 177 -5.51 1.28 -5.17
N ALA A 178 -6.45 2.03 -5.77
CA ALA A 178 -7.15 3.08 -5.06
C ALA A 178 -8.60 3.23 -5.54
N GLN A 179 -9.49 3.63 -4.64
CA GLN A 179 -10.87 3.93 -4.99
C GLN A 179 -11.45 5.00 -4.08
N TYR A 180 -12.15 5.95 -4.70
CA TYR A 180 -13.11 6.81 -4.05
C TYR A 180 -14.51 6.17 -4.14
N LEU A 181 -15.21 6.10 -3.01
CA LEU A 181 -16.56 5.55 -2.87
C LEU A 181 -17.55 6.70 -2.61
N PRO A 182 -18.17 7.29 -3.66
CA PRO A 182 -18.94 8.52 -3.52
C PRO A 182 -20.12 8.39 -2.54
N SER A 183 -20.84 7.27 -2.59
CA SER A 183 -22.00 7.04 -1.72
C SER A 183 -21.65 6.87 -0.25
N LYS A 184 -20.39 6.55 0.06
CA LYS A 184 -19.88 6.42 1.43
C LYS A 184 -19.02 7.60 1.85
N GLN A 185 -18.70 8.52 0.93
CA GLN A 185 -17.71 9.58 1.14
C GLN A 185 -16.36 9.02 1.65
N LYS A 186 -15.98 7.82 1.18
CA LYS A 186 -14.77 7.11 1.63
C LYS A 186 -13.73 7.00 0.55
N VAL A 187 -12.47 6.94 0.98
CA VAL A 187 -11.27 6.76 0.19
C VAL A 187 -10.57 5.50 0.65
N ASN A 188 -10.21 4.65 -0.30
CA ASN A 188 -9.43 3.45 -0.06
C ASN A 188 -8.16 3.50 -0.89
N PHE A 189 -7.02 3.33 -0.23
CA PHE A 189 -5.72 3.17 -0.88
C PHE A 189 -5.02 1.97 -0.27
N ALA A 190 -4.61 1.02 -1.10
CA ALA A 190 -3.84 -0.13 -0.66
C ALA A 190 -2.54 -0.20 -1.48
N VAL A 191 -1.45 -0.54 -0.81
CA VAL A 191 -0.15 -0.76 -1.44
C VAL A 191 0.55 -1.93 -0.77
N LEU A 192 1.26 -2.71 -1.56
CA LEU A 192 1.94 -3.92 -1.15
C LEU A 192 3.26 -4.07 -1.90
N ASP A 193 4.32 -4.40 -1.16
CA ASP A 193 5.58 -4.88 -1.70
C ASP A 193 5.88 -6.30 -1.18
N ARG A 194 6.75 -7.02 -1.89
CA ARG A 194 7.24 -8.35 -1.50
C ARG A 194 8.74 -8.28 -1.20
N GLY A 195 9.12 -7.31 -0.38
CA GLY A 195 10.50 -7.04 0.02
C GLY A 195 10.91 -7.72 1.33
N ILE A 196 11.97 -7.18 1.94
CA ILE A 196 12.57 -7.68 3.19
C ILE A 196 11.71 -7.46 4.44
N GLY A 197 10.64 -6.65 4.32
CA GLY A 197 9.76 -6.30 5.44
C GLY A 197 10.33 -5.26 6.41
N ILE A 198 9.47 -4.78 7.32
CA ILE A 198 9.80 -3.63 8.17
C ILE A 198 10.91 -3.96 9.16
N MET A 199 10.85 -5.13 9.82
CA MET A 199 11.85 -5.52 10.82
C MET A 199 13.26 -5.46 10.22
N GLN A 200 13.49 -6.18 9.12
CA GLN A 200 14.80 -6.22 8.46
C GLN A 200 15.24 -4.82 7.98
N SER A 201 14.31 -3.99 7.50
CA SER A 201 14.60 -2.63 7.06
C SER A 201 15.12 -1.72 8.18
N LEU A 202 14.70 -1.97 9.43
CA LEU A 202 15.05 -1.16 10.61
C LEU A 202 16.29 -1.66 11.34
N LEU A 203 16.70 -2.93 11.16
CA LEU A 203 17.86 -3.53 11.84
C LEU A 203 19.18 -2.79 11.60
N ASN A 204 19.28 -2.01 10.51
CA ASN A 204 20.44 -1.18 10.22
C ASN A 204 20.60 0.02 11.19
N ASN A 205 19.59 0.30 12.03
CA ASN A 205 19.66 1.34 13.04
C ASN A 205 20.11 0.75 14.40
N PRO A 206 21.36 0.98 14.84
CA PRO A 206 21.91 0.39 16.06
C PRO A 206 21.24 0.91 17.35
N LYS A 207 20.38 1.92 17.26
CA LYS A 207 19.64 2.47 18.40
C LYS A 207 18.29 1.80 18.64
N ILE A 208 17.90 0.89 17.76
CA ILE A 208 16.61 0.21 17.83
C ILE A 208 16.88 -1.24 18.19
N THR A 209 16.18 -1.73 19.21
CA THR A 209 16.13 -3.14 19.53
C THR A 209 14.70 -3.58 19.25
N ILE A 210 14.55 -4.48 18.28
CA ILE A 210 13.27 -5.01 17.82
C ILE A 210 13.13 -6.44 18.33
N GLN A 211 12.01 -6.73 19.00
CA GLN A 211 11.76 -8.04 19.58
C GLN A 211 11.01 -8.97 18.62
N ASP A 212 10.02 -8.45 17.91
CA ASP A 212 9.19 -9.18 16.97
C ASP A 212 8.61 -8.26 15.87
N ASP A 213 7.84 -8.82 14.95
CA ASP A 213 7.25 -8.08 13.83
C ASP A 213 6.28 -6.97 14.29
N LEU A 214 5.58 -7.16 15.41
CA LEU A 214 4.67 -6.16 15.95
C LEU A 214 5.44 -4.98 16.55
N ASP A 215 6.52 -5.25 17.28
CA ASP A 215 7.43 -4.23 17.78
C ASP A 215 8.10 -3.47 16.62
N ALA A 216 8.46 -4.16 15.53
CA ALA A 216 8.96 -3.52 14.31
C ALA A 216 7.95 -2.52 13.72
N ILE A 217 6.68 -2.91 13.61
CA ILE A 217 5.59 -2.03 13.18
C ILE A 217 5.49 -0.82 14.11
N ARG A 218 5.46 -1.04 15.42
CA ARG A 218 5.37 0.06 16.41
C ARG A 218 6.56 1.01 16.32
N TRP A 219 7.76 0.51 16.06
CA TRP A 219 8.93 1.34 15.82
C TRP A 219 8.82 2.16 14.53
N ALA A 220 8.37 1.56 13.42
CA ALA A 220 8.19 2.26 12.15
C ALA A 220 7.14 3.39 12.22
N LEU A 221 6.19 3.29 13.15
CA LEU A 221 5.17 4.32 13.37
C LEU A 221 5.61 5.42 14.36
N LYS A 222 6.80 5.34 14.98
CA LYS A 222 7.31 6.41 15.85
C LYS A 222 7.87 7.58 15.04
N PRO A 223 7.73 8.82 15.53
CA PRO A 223 8.27 9.99 14.84
C PRO A 223 9.80 9.94 14.75
N GLY A 224 10.33 10.22 13.57
CA GLY A 224 11.78 10.32 13.34
C GLY A 224 12.52 8.99 13.25
N VAL A 225 11.81 7.86 13.13
CA VAL A 225 12.42 6.53 13.04
C VAL A 225 12.69 6.15 11.59
N SER A 226 13.93 5.76 11.30
CA SER A 226 14.37 5.22 10.01
C SER A 226 15.54 4.24 10.21
N GLY A 227 15.66 3.23 9.33
CA GLY A 227 16.79 2.29 9.33
C GLY A 227 18.11 2.92 8.87
N LYS A 228 18.08 3.98 8.06
CA LYS A 228 19.28 4.59 7.43
C LYS A 228 19.78 5.87 8.10
N VAL A 229 18.98 6.49 8.96
CA VAL A 229 19.32 7.75 9.64
C VAL A 229 19.00 7.67 11.12
N TYR A 230 20.01 7.95 11.97
CA TYR A 230 19.84 7.98 13.43
C TYR A 230 20.63 9.12 14.09
N PRO A 231 20.21 9.60 15.29
CA PRO A 231 20.93 10.64 16.00
C PRO A 231 22.39 10.24 16.29
N GLY A 232 23.37 11.09 16.00
CA GLY A 232 24.80 10.80 16.23
C GLY A 232 25.54 10.13 15.06
N GLN A 233 24.88 9.88 13.93
CA GLN A 233 25.55 9.45 12.70
C GLN A 233 26.49 10.54 12.15
N LYS A 234 27.76 10.18 11.89
CA LYS A 234 28.82 11.11 11.46
C LYS A 234 28.59 11.68 10.05
N ASN A 235 28.03 10.88 9.14
CA ASN A 235 27.70 11.27 7.77
C ASN A 235 26.18 11.15 7.56
N LYS A 236 25.43 12.19 7.92
CA LYS A 236 24.00 12.25 7.58
C LYS A 236 23.84 12.58 6.09
N PRO A 237 22.90 11.92 5.38
CA PRO A 237 22.48 12.39 4.07
C PRO A 237 22.08 13.86 4.16
N LYS A 238 22.62 14.70 3.26
CA LYS A 238 22.27 16.13 3.17
C LYS A 238 21.30 16.33 2.00
N GLY A 239 20.29 17.16 2.19
CA GLY A 239 19.30 17.53 1.15
C GLY A 239 17.92 17.77 1.75
N GLU A 240 17.04 18.46 0.99
CA GLU A 240 15.63 18.65 1.35
C GLU A 240 14.88 17.32 1.52
N TRP A 241 15.37 16.27 0.86
CA TRP A 241 14.85 14.91 0.91
C TRP A 241 15.53 14.02 1.96
N ALA A 242 16.40 14.55 2.83
CA ALA A 242 17.06 13.75 3.86
C ALA A 242 16.02 13.11 4.81
N ASN A 243 15.96 11.77 4.79
CA ASN A 243 14.97 10.90 5.43
C ASN A 243 14.51 11.41 6.79
N SER A 244 13.28 11.90 6.84
CA SER A 244 12.73 12.52 8.04
C SER A 244 12.31 11.47 9.07
N GLY A 245 11.88 10.27 8.63
CA GLY A 245 11.32 9.24 9.52
C GLY A 245 9.93 9.63 10.07
N TYR A 246 9.26 10.62 9.45
CA TYR A 246 7.93 11.10 9.88
C TYR A 246 6.79 10.65 8.97
N GLY A 247 7.07 10.15 7.76
CA GLY A 247 6.02 9.86 6.76
C GLY A 247 4.96 8.87 7.24
N LEU A 248 5.37 7.72 7.78
CA LEU A 248 4.44 6.72 8.32
C LEU A 248 3.74 7.20 9.60
N PHE A 249 4.47 7.87 10.51
CA PHE A 249 3.88 8.48 11.70
C PHE A 249 2.76 9.48 11.33
N MET A 250 3.01 10.36 10.38
CA MET A 250 2.01 11.32 9.92
C MET A 250 0.82 10.61 9.31
N THR A 251 1.07 9.66 8.41
CA THR A 251 0.02 8.93 7.70
C THR A 251 -0.87 8.13 8.64
N SER A 252 -0.29 7.46 9.64
CA SER A 252 -1.07 6.70 10.62
C SER A 252 -1.92 7.61 11.51
N ASN A 253 -1.41 8.77 11.94
CA ASN A 253 -2.19 9.73 12.75
C ASN A 253 -3.35 10.35 11.96
N ILE A 254 -3.14 10.70 10.68
CA ILE A 254 -4.19 11.20 9.78
C ILE A 254 -5.30 10.18 9.66
N CYS A 255 -4.95 8.94 9.32
CA CYS A 255 -5.92 7.88 9.12
C CYS A 255 -6.58 7.43 10.43
N LYS A 256 -5.90 7.53 11.58
CA LYS A 256 -6.46 7.25 12.90
C LYS A 256 -7.70 8.09 13.17
N MET A 257 -7.64 9.41 12.92
CA MET A 257 -8.78 10.31 13.16
C MET A 257 -9.78 10.34 11.99
N GLY A 258 -9.31 10.06 10.77
CA GLY A 258 -10.13 10.13 9.56
C GLY A 258 -10.75 8.82 9.11
N GLY A 259 -10.47 7.69 9.75
CA GLY A 259 -10.93 6.38 9.28
C GLY A 259 -10.12 5.23 9.88
N SER A 260 -9.34 4.53 9.06
CA SER A 260 -8.46 3.47 9.55
C SER A 260 -7.13 3.39 8.79
N PHE A 261 -6.08 3.01 9.52
CA PHE A 261 -4.76 2.70 9.00
C PHE A 261 -4.43 1.25 9.33
N PHE A 262 -4.09 0.47 8.32
CA PHE A 262 -3.59 -0.88 8.51
C PHE A 262 -2.18 -1.00 7.94
N ILE A 263 -1.33 -1.71 8.67
CA ILE A 263 0.01 -2.10 8.25
C ILE A 263 0.29 -3.54 8.68
N SER A 264 0.92 -4.33 7.82
CA SER A 264 1.33 -5.71 8.13
C SER A 264 2.67 -6.07 7.52
N THR A 265 3.39 -6.95 8.21
CA THR A 265 4.71 -7.46 7.83
C THR A 265 5.00 -8.73 8.65
N GLY A 266 5.75 -9.67 8.10
CA GLY A 266 6.10 -10.90 8.80
C GLY A 266 4.85 -11.67 9.24
N LYS A 267 4.66 -11.90 10.53
CA LYS A 267 3.51 -12.63 11.09
C LYS A 267 2.48 -11.75 11.80
N ARG A 268 2.59 -10.43 11.68
CA ARG A 268 1.78 -9.48 12.45
C ARG A 268 1.22 -8.38 11.55
N GLY A 269 0.05 -7.89 11.95
CA GLY A 269 -0.51 -6.65 11.45
C GLY A 269 -1.11 -5.82 12.57
N LEU A 270 -1.24 -4.53 12.29
CA LEU A 270 -1.79 -3.56 13.21
C LEU A 270 -2.82 -2.72 12.46
N LEU A 271 -4.08 -2.81 12.89
CA LEU A 271 -5.15 -1.92 12.46
C LEU A 271 -5.33 -0.82 13.51
N ILE A 272 -5.23 0.42 13.08
CA ILE A 272 -5.35 1.63 13.91
C ILE A 272 -6.58 2.40 13.45
N THR A 273 -7.42 2.75 14.41
CA THR A 273 -8.59 3.62 14.26
C THR A 273 -8.59 4.62 15.42
N GLU A 274 -9.50 5.58 15.40
CA GLU A 274 -9.61 6.58 16.46
C GLU A 274 -9.78 5.94 17.85
N THR A 275 -10.58 4.88 17.91
CA THR A 275 -11.03 4.26 19.16
C THR A 275 -10.21 3.04 19.58
N GLN A 276 -9.52 2.39 18.65
CA GLN A 276 -8.82 1.14 18.92
C GLN A 276 -7.57 0.93 18.08
N GLU A 277 -6.63 0.20 18.67
CA GLU A 277 -5.50 -0.44 17.98
C GLU A 277 -5.69 -1.96 18.11
N ARG A 278 -5.88 -2.65 16.99
CA ARG A 278 -6.13 -4.09 16.94
C ARG A 278 -4.94 -4.80 16.30
N GLU A 279 -4.32 -5.67 17.08
CA GLU A 279 -3.28 -6.58 16.61
C GLU A 279 -3.93 -7.74 15.86
N LEU A 280 -3.31 -8.15 14.76
CA LEU A 280 -3.81 -9.20 13.88
C LEU A 280 -2.72 -10.23 13.64
N ASP A 281 -3.09 -11.50 13.71
CA ASP A 281 -2.26 -12.64 13.32
C ASP A 281 -2.50 -12.95 11.85
N LEU A 282 -1.50 -12.68 11.01
CA LEU A 282 -1.52 -12.94 9.58
C LEU A 282 -0.10 -12.98 9.04
N GLU A 283 0.12 -13.74 7.96
CA GLU A 283 1.44 -13.82 7.33
C GLU A 283 1.51 -12.89 6.11
N THR A 284 2.51 -12.00 6.11
CA THR A 284 2.77 -11.05 5.02
C THR A 284 4.26 -11.06 4.70
N HIS A 285 4.62 -11.65 3.56
CA HIS A 285 5.95 -11.45 3.01
C HIS A 285 6.07 -10.03 2.44
N GLY A 286 7.04 -9.24 2.90
CA GLY A 286 7.18 -7.81 2.59
C GLY A 286 6.38 -6.91 3.52
N THR A 287 5.74 -5.89 2.96
CA THR A 287 4.90 -4.94 3.70
C THR A 287 3.60 -4.70 2.94
N ALA A 288 2.46 -4.72 3.63
CA ALA A 288 1.18 -4.27 3.09
C ALA A 288 0.62 -3.13 3.94
N ILE A 289 0.19 -2.05 3.30
CA ILE A 289 -0.42 -0.88 3.92
C ILE A 289 -1.80 -0.64 3.29
N TYR A 290 -2.78 -0.34 4.14
CA TYR A 290 -4.12 0.06 3.72
C TYR A 290 -4.58 1.30 4.48
N LEU A 291 -5.10 2.27 3.72
CA LEU A 291 -5.69 3.51 4.22
C LEU A 291 -7.19 3.50 3.88
N ASP A 292 -8.04 3.65 4.89
CA ASP A 292 -9.44 4.02 4.76
C ASP A 292 -9.64 5.43 5.32
N ILE A 293 -10.16 6.35 4.53
CA ILE A 293 -10.36 7.74 4.95
C ILE A 293 -11.79 8.16 4.63
N ASP A 294 -12.52 8.55 5.66
CA ASP A 294 -13.79 9.24 5.62
C ASP A 294 -13.58 10.73 5.33
N LEU A 295 -14.03 11.15 4.15
CA LEU A 295 -13.97 12.54 3.71
C LEU A 295 -14.99 13.45 4.42
N ASN A 296 -15.86 12.92 5.28
CA ASN A 296 -16.70 13.76 6.13
C ASN A 296 -15.90 14.34 7.30
N SER A 297 -14.83 13.68 7.73
CA SER A 297 -13.92 14.15 8.79
C SER A 297 -12.84 15.12 8.29
N ILE A 298 -12.98 15.62 7.06
CA ILE A 298 -11.94 16.37 6.32
C ILE A 298 -11.46 17.64 7.04
N TYR A 299 -12.37 18.34 7.71
CA TYR A 299 -12.04 19.56 8.45
C TYR A 299 -11.17 19.27 9.67
N GLU A 300 -11.47 18.20 10.40
CA GLU A 300 -10.69 17.78 11.57
C GLU A 300 -9.29 17.31 11.16
N LEU A 301 -9.20 16.59 10.03
CA LEU A 301 -7.92 16.22 9.43
C LEU A 301 -7.07 17.46 9.14
N SER A 302 -7.62 18.46 8.46
CA SER A 302 -6.89 19.69 8.11
C SER A 302 -6.34 20.44 9.33
N LYS A 303 -7.11 20.48 10.43
CA LYS A 303 -6.71 21.13 11.68
C LYS A 303 -5.61 20.36 12.40
N MET A 304 -5.75 19.03 12.48
CA MET A 304 -4.71 18.18 13.07
C MET A 304 -3.39 18.31 12.33
N LEU A 305 -3.43 18.38 11.00
CA LEU A 305 -2.22 18.55 10.18
C LEU A 305 -1.51 19.86 10.45
N TYR A 306 -2.28 20.94 10.62
CA TYR A 306 -1.73 22.22 11.04
C TYR A 306 -1.05 22.11 12.42
N ASP A 307 -1.65 21.40 13.36
CA ASP A 307 -1.11 21.26 14.72
C ASP A 307 0.10 20.31 14.79
N LEU A 308 0.06 19.17 14.07
CA LEU A 308 1.22 18.28 13.90
C LEU A 308 2.36 18.99 13.17
N GLY A 309 2.03 19.83 12.18
CA GLY A 309 3.00 20.64 11.45
C GLY A 309 3.75 21.65 12.32
N LYS A 310 3.20 22.07 13.47
CA LYS A 310 3.92 22.87 14.47
C LYS A 310 4.90 22.07 15.31
N GLN A 311 4.65 20.77 15.49
CA GLN A 311 5.44 19.87 16.32
C GLN A 311 6.58 19.19 15.54
N ILE A 312 6.52 19.25 14.22
CA ILE A 312 7.49 18.63 13.31
C ILE A 312 8.41 19.70 12.71
N PRO A 313 9.70 19.40 12.48
CA PRO A 313 10.61 20.33 11.81
C PRO A 313 10.06 20.86 10.47
N LYS A 314 10.12 22.18 10.25
CA LYS A 314 9.52 22.87 9.08
C LYS A 314 9.99 22.33 7.71
N ASN A 315 11.16 21.71 7.66
CA ASN A 315 11.72 21.06 6.47
C ASN A 315 11.00 19.77 6.06
N VAL A 316 10.07 19.24 6.86
CA VAL A 316 9.31 18.02 6.54
C VAL A 316 8.13 18.28 5.58
N PHE A 317 7.62 19.52 5.51
CA PHE A 317 6.49 19.91 4.65
C PHE A 317 6.89 20.72 3.41
N LEU A 318 8.17 20.71 3.02
CA LEU A 318 8.61 21.51 1.87
C LEU A 318 7.94 21.02 0.58
N THR A 319 7.14 21.91 -0.02
CA THR A 319 6.62 21.80 -1.39
C THR A 319 7.76 21.73 -2.41
N PRO A 320 7.62 20.99 -3.52
CA PRO A 320 8.61 20.99 -4.58
C PRO A 320 8.85 22.40 -5.12
N SER A 321 10.10 22.69 -5.50
CA SER A 321 10.48 23.97 -6.08
C SER A 321 9.70 24.28 -7.36
N ARG A 322 9.27 25.55 -7.54
CA ARG A 322 8.51 26.04 -8.70
C ARG A 322 9.22 25.89 -10.06
N SER A 323 10.48 25.46 -10.10
CA SER A 323 11.31 25.43 -11.32
C SER A 323 11.11 24.22 -12.24
N THR A 324 10.38 23.18 -11.82
CA THR A 324 10.21 21.93 -12.60
C THR A 324 8.87 21.82 -13.34
N MET A 325 7.87 22.66 -13.02
CA MET A 325 6.54 22.60 -13.65
C MET A 325 6.54 22.86 -15.18
N ASP A 326 7.55 23.55 -15.71
CA ASP A 326 7.62 23.85 -17.15
C ASP A 326 8.33 22.78 -18.00
N LYS A 327 9.05 21.83 -17.39
CA LYS A 327 9.79 20.80 -18.15
C LYS A 327 9.02 19.49 -18.32
N ASN A 328 8.07 19.17 -17.44
CA ASN A 328 7.36 17.88 -17.42
C ASN A 328 6.15 17.78 -18.38
N LYS A 329 5.82 18.83 -19.15
CA LYS A 329 4.72 18.76 -20.14
C LYS A 329 5.07 17.99 -21.42
N LYS A 330 6.33 17.57 -21.61
CA LYS A 330 6.79 16.88 -22.83
C LYS A 330 7.57 15.62 -22.50
N SER A 331 6.96 14.64 -21.85
CA SER A 331 7.26 13.19 -21.98
C SER A 331 6.77 12.47 -20.73
N LEU A 332 5.57 11.93 -20.80
CA LEU A 332 5.10 10.77 -20.05
C LEU A 332 3.70 10.51 -20.62
N LYS A 333 3.64 9.63 -21.63
CA LYS A 333 2.36 9.03 -22.02
C LYS A 333 2.03 8.04 -20.91
N ILE A 334 1.13 8.44 -20.02
CA ILE A 334 0.33 7.55 -19.17
C ILE A 334 -0.79 6.97 -20.04
#